data_AF-A0A925E275-F1
#
_entry.id   AF-A0A925E275-F1
#
_cell.length_a   1.000
_cell.length_b   1.000
_cell.length_c   1.000
_cell.angle_alpha   90.00
_cell.angle_beta   90.00
_cell.angle_gamma   90.00
#
_symmetry.space_group_name_H-M   'P 1'
#
loop_
_entity.id
_entity.type
_entity.pdbx_description
1 polymer ?
#
loop_
_entity_poly.entity_id
_entity_poly.type
_entity_poly.pdbx_seq_one_letter_code
_entity_poly.pdbx_strand_id
1 'polypeptide(L)'
;MMTASQITLTNEEWLAALTGDGETQASAIQDLRGRLQRSILYYLTQERSDLRDLSGQELGRMADDLAQDATLRVMDNLANFRGESQFTTWANRIAVRMAISDLRRARYKDFSLDDLTADGDLSPTT
;
A
#
# COMPACT_ATOMS: atom_id res chain seq x y z
N MET A 1 2.86 -19.92 12.96
CA MET A 1 1.61 -19.17 12.75
C MET A 1 1.42 -18.29 13.98
N MET A 2 2.03 -17.10 13.99
CA MET A 2 1.89 -16.15 15.11
C MET A 2 0.83 -15.14 14.72
N THR A 3 -0.27 -15.19 15.46
CA THR A 3 -1.40 -14.28 15.42
C THR A 3 -0.91 -12.85 15.53
N ALA A 4 -1.44 -11.99 14.64
CA ALA A 4 -1.26 -10.55 14.72
C ALA A 4 -1.78 -10.04 16.06
N SER A 5 -0.91 -10.03 17.07
CA SER A 5 -1.15 -9.28 18.29
C SER A 5 -1.31 -7.83 17.87
N GLN A 6 -2.42 -7.22 18.22
CA GLN A 6 -2.54 -5.77 18.21
C GLN A 6 -1.57 -5.24 19.25
N ILE A 7 -0.28 -5.16 18.91
CA ILE A 7 0.70 -4.52 19.77
C ILE A 7 0.34 -3.04 19.73
N THR A 8 -0.31 -2.54 20.77
CA THR A 8 -0.56 -1.12 20.96
C THR A 8 0.75 -0.48 21.41
N LEU A 9 1.73 -0.46 20.50
CA LEU A 9 2.97 0.27 20.69
C LEU A 9 2.66 1.76 20.67
N THR A 10 3.26 2.47 21.60
CA THR A 10 3.39 3.91 21.57
C THR A 10 4.25 4.35 20.38
N ASN A 11 4.26 5.66 20.11
CA ASN A 11 5.09 6.25 19.06
C ASN A 11 6.58 5.95 19.29
N GLU A 12 7.05 6.07 20.53
CA GLU A 12 8.45 5.87 20.89
C GLU A 12 8.87 4.40 20.74
N GLU A 13 8.02 3.47 21.15
CA GLU A 13 8.30 2.04 20.99
C GLU A 13 8.32 1.62 19.52
N TRP A 14 7.44 2.17 18.68
CA TRP A 14 7.50 1.97 17.23
C TRP A 14 8.83 2.45 16.64
N LEU A 15 9.25 3.66 17.01
CA LEU A 15 10.51 4.22 16.53
C LEU A 15 11.69 3.37 17.00
N ALA A 16 11.77 3.07 18.29
CA ALA A 16 12.85 2.28 18.87
C ALA A 16 12.94 0.87 18.24
N ALA A 17 11.80 0.22 17.99
CA ALA A 17 11.78 -1.09 17.35
C ALA A 17 12.19 -1.01 15.87
N LEU A 18 11.75 0.00 15.13
CA LEU A 18 12.08 0.16 13.70
C LEU A 18 13.50 0.67 13.44
N THR A 19 14.11 1.39 14.38
CA THR A 19 15.52 1.84 14.31
C THR A 19 16.48 0.90 15.02
N GLY A 20 15.98 -0.12 15.72
CA GLY A 20 16.81 -1.15 16.33
C GLY A 20 17.41 -2.09 15.29
N ASP A 21 18.11 -3.12 15.76
CA ASP A 21 18.79 -4.09 14.91
C ASP A 21 18.22 -5.51 15.07
N GLY A 22 18.44 -6.35 14.06
CA GLY A 22 18.18 -7.79 14.13
C GLY A 22 16.69 -8.16 14.17
N GLU A 23 16.36 -9.12 15.04
CA GLU A 23 15.02 -9.74 15.07
C GLU A 23 13.92 -8.75 15.50
N THR A 24 14.22 -7.82 16.39
CA THR A 24 13.27 -6.79 16.83
C THR A 24 12.83 -5.91 15.67
N GLN A 25 13.78 -5.44 14.87
CA GLN A 25 13.50 -4.62 13.70
C GLN A 25 12.72 -5.41 12.64
N ALA A 26 13.14 -6.64 12.37
CA ALA A 26 12.44 -7.51 11.43
C ALA A 26 10.99 -7.77 11.83
N SER A 27 10.72 -8.02 13.13
CA SER A 27 9.37 -8.18 13.65
C SER A 27 8.55 -6.91 13.52
N ALA A 28 9.11 -5.75 13.88
CA ALA A 28 8.43 -4.47 13.76
C ALA A 28 8.08 -4.13 12.30
N ILE A 29 8.97 -4.42 11.35
CA ILE A 29 8.71 -4.26 9.92
C ILE A 29 7.55 -5.16 9.47
N GLN A 30 7.52 -6.43 9.91
CA GLN A 30 6.44 -7.36 9.59
C GLN A 30 5.09 -6.90 10.17
N ASP A 31 5.08 -6.42 11.41
CA ASP A 31 3.89 -5.89 12.07
C ASP A 31 3.38 -4.62 11.38
N LEU A 32 4.27 -3.72 11.00
CA LEU A 32 3.95 -2.53 10.22
C LEU A 32 3.32 -2.92 8.89
N ARG A 33 3.96 -3.80 8.11
CA ARG A 33 3.42 -4.27 6.82
C ARG A 33 2.04 -4.87 6.98
N GLY A 34 1.83 -5.74 7.98
CA GLY A 34 0.52 -6.35 8.23
C GLY A 34 -0.56 -5.32 8.60
N ARG A 35 -0.21 -4.21 9.26
CA ARG A 35 -1.14 -3.11 9.54
C ARG A 35 -1.48 -2.33 8.27
N LEU A 36 -0.48 -1.99 7.47
CA LEU A 36 -0.68 -1.26 6.21
C LEU A 36 -1.50 -2.09 5.21
N GLN A 37 -1.22 -3.39 5.08
CA GLN A 37 -1.97 -4.31 4.23
C GLN A 37 -3.47 -4.31 4.57
N ARG A 38 -3.82 -4.40 5.87
CA ARG A 38 -5.24 -4.37 6.29
C ARG A 38 -5.89 -3.02 5.98
N SER A 39 -5.18 -1.93 6.20
CA SER A 39 -5.68 -0.58 5.89
C SER A 39 -5.90 -0.38 4.39
N ILE A 40 -4.95 -0.84 3.56
CA ILE A 40 -5.04 -0.77 2.10
C ILE A 40 -6.18 -1.67 1.61
N LEU A 41 -6.27 -2.92 2.08
CA LEU A 41 -7.33 -3.83 1.68
C LEU A 41 -8.71 -3.26 2.02
N TYR A 42 -8.88 -2.70 3.22
CA TYR A 42 -10.12 -2.02 3.60
C TYR A 42 -10.45 -0.89 2.62
N TYR A 43 -9.48 -0.03 2.31
CA TYR A 43 -9.64 1.05 1.33
C TYR A 43 -10.06 0.53 -0.06
N LEU A 44 -9.37 -0.51 -0.57
CA LEU A 44 -9.67 -1.14 -1.86
C LEU A 44 -11.09 -1.71 -1.90
N THR A 45 -11.54 -2.34 -0.82
CA THR A 45 -12.88 -2.94 -0.74
C THR A 45 -14.00 -1.92 -0.57
N GLN A 46 -13.74 -0.81 0.12
CA GLN A 46 -14.80 0.11 0.54
C GLN A 46 -14.99 1.30 -0.40
N GLU A 47 -13.91 1.83 -0.98
CA GLU A 47 -13.96 3.13 -1.68
C GLU A 47 -13.81 3.05 -3.20
N ARG A 48 -13.62 1.84 -3.75
CA ARG A 48 -13.35 1.65 -5.19
C ARG A 48 -14.43 0.83 -5.88
N SER A 49 -15.38 1.54 -6.50
CA SER A 49 -16.42 0.93 -7.33
C SER A 49 -15.87 0.31 -8.62
N ASP A 50 -14.72 0.78 -9.10
CA ASP A 50 -14.05 0.31 -10.32
C ASP A 50 -13.24 -0.99 -10.12
N LEU A 51 -13.04 -1.42 -8.88
CA LEU A 51 -12.38 -2.68 -8.54
C LEU A 51 -13.37 -3.77 -8.13
N ARG A 52 -14.68 -3.55 -8.32
CA ARG A 52 -15.75 -4.47 -7.89
C ARG A 52 -15.72 -5.83 -8.59
N ASP A 53 -15.14 -5.89 -9.78
CA ASP A 53 -15.05 -7.12 -10.56
C ASP A 53 -13.87 -8.00 -10.13
N LEU A 54 -12.94 -7.47 -9.33
CA LEU A 54 -11.81 -8.25 -8.81
C LEU A 54 -12.27 -9.15 -7.66
N SER A 55 -11.74 -10.37 -7.68
CA SER A 55 -11.94 -11.31 -6.58
C SER A 55 -11.24 -10.83 -5.31
N GLY A 56 -11.73 -11.27 -4.14
CA GLY A 56 -11.08 -10.98 -2.87
C GLY A 56 -9.63 -11.46 -2.79
N GLN A 57 -9.26 -12.50 -3.55
CA GLN A 57 -7.88 -12.98 -3.63
C GLN A 57 -6.98 -11.99 -4.41
N GLU A 58 -7.47 -11.44 -5.51
CA GLU A 58 -6.74 -10.43 -6.30
C GLU A 58 -6.55 -9.15 -5.48
N LEU A 59 -7.60 -8.67 -4.82
CA LEU A 59 -7.52 -7.52 -3.91
C LEU A 59 -6.53 -7.79 -2.76
N GLY A 60 -6.51 -9.00 -2.23
CA GLY A 60 -5.55 -9.41 -1.20
C GLY A 60 -4.10 -9.36 -1.67
N ARG A 61 -3.82 -9.81 -2.90
CA ARG A 61 -2.47 -9.74 -3.52
C ARG A 61 -2.07 -8.29 -3.77
N MET A 62 -2.95 -7.48 -4.36
CA MET A 62 -2.70 -6.06 -4.58
C MET A 62 -2.40 -5.32 -3.27
N ALA A 63 -3.16 -5.62 -2.20
CA ALA A 63 -2.92 -5.03 -0.90
C ALA A 63 -1.57 -5.45 -0.29
N ASP A 64 -1.12 -6.69 -0.53
CA ASP A 64 0.19 -7.18 -0.06
C ASP A 64 1.34 -6.49 -0.79
N ASP A 65 1.26 -6.36 -2.12
CA ASP A 65 2.26 -5.66 -2.94
C ASP A 65 2.37 -4.19 -2.54
N LEU A 66 1.23 -3.48 -2.46
CA LEU A 66 1.20 -2.08 -2.04
C LEU A 66 1.67 -1.88 -0.60
N ALA A 67 1.42 -2.85 0.30
CA ALA A 67 1.89 -2.75 1.67
C ALA A 67 3.41 -2.90 1.78
N GLN A 68 4.02 -3.74 0.95
CA GLN A 68 5.49 -3.85 0.89
C GLN A 68 6.12 -2.50 0.50
N ASP A 69 5.64 -1.89 -0.59
CA ASP A 69 6.14 -0.59 -1.04
C ASP A 69 5.86 0.53 -0.02
N ALA A 70 4.69 0.51 0.60
CA ALA A 70 4.34 1.47 1.64
C ALA A 70 5.22 1.32 2.88
N THR A 71 5.57 0.09 3.28
CA THR A 71 6.49 -0.16 4.39
C THR A 71 7.87 0.41 4.08
N LEU A 72 8.41 0.17 2.87
CA LEU A 72 9.68 0.78 2.46
C LEU A 72 9.61 2.31 2.50
N ARG A 73 8.52 2.89 1.98
CA ARG A 73 8.34 4.35 1.98
C ARG A 73 8.25 4.94 3.38
N VAL A 74 7.61 4.23 4.31
CA VAL A 74 7.52 4.62 5.72
C VAL A 74 8.91 4.58 6.36
N MET A 75 9.69 3.54 6.12
CA MET A 75 11.07 3.42 6.61
C MET A 75 11.96 4.55 6.09
N ASP A 76 11.90 4.85 4.78
CA ASP A 76 12.65 5.95 4.16
C ASP A 76 12.30 7.32 4.77
N ASN A 77 11.08 7.48 5.28
CA ASN A 77 10.58 8.73 5.84
C ASN A 77 10.53 8.72 7.36
N LEU A 78 11.07 7.70 8.03
CA LEU A 78 10.93 7.52 9.47
C LEU A 78 11.48 8.72 10.25
N ALA A 79 12.62 9.27 9.80
CA ALA A 79 13.23 10.47 10.39
C ALA A 79 12.35 11.73 10.29
N ASN A 80 11.37 11.75 9.38
CA ASN A 80 10.45 12.88 9.20
C ASN A 80 9.22 12.79 10.12
N PHE A 81 9.06 11.69 10.88
CA PHE A 81 7.97 11.56 11.83
C PHE A 81 8.20 12.42 13.08
N ARG A 82 7.31 13.39 13.31
CA ARG A 82 7.44 14.39 14.39
C ARG A 82 6.66 14.07 15.66
N GLY A 83 5.92 12.96 15.70
CA GLY A 83 5.10 12.61 16.87
C GLY A 83 3.81 13.42 17.04
N GLU A 84 3.41 14.26 16.08
CA GLU A 84 2.18 15.09 16.14
C GLU A 84 0.88 14.27 16.04
N SER A 85 0.97 12.97 15.75
CA SER A 85 -0.15 12.00 15.75
C SER A 85 0.37 10.61 16.12
N GLN A 86 -0.51 9.61 16.21
CA GLN A 86 -0.06 8.23 16.35
C GLN A 86 0.76 7.81 15.12
N PHE A 87 1.86 7.09 15.34
CA PHE A 87 2.73 6.58 14.28
C PHE A 87 1.94 5.77 13.25
N THR A 88 1.05 4.89 13.72
CA THR A 88 0.17 4.07 12.87
C THR A 88 -0.73 4.91 11.98
N THR A 89 -1.26 6.03 12.48
CA THR A 89 -2.05 6.97 11.69
C THR A 89 -1.22 7.65 10.61
N TRP A 90 -0.01 8.11 10.96
CA TRP A 90 0.91 8.71 10.01
C TRP A 90 1.34 7.74 8.90
N ALA A 91 1.67 6.50 9.27
CA ALA A 91 2.05 5.43 8.34
C ALA A 91 0.89 5.02 7.43
N ASN A 92 -0.33 4.85 7.98
CA ASN A 92 -1.52 4.56 7.19
C ASN A 92 -1.80 5.65 6.14
N ARG A 93 -1.59 6.93 6.49
CA ARG A 93 -1.75 8.03 5.55
C ARG A 93 -0.77 7.94 4.37
N ILE A 94 0.47 7.50 4.61
CA ILE A 94 1.45 7.27 3.54
C ILE A 94 0.97 6.12 2.64
N ALA A 95 0.60 4.99 3.24
CA ALA A 95 0.14 3.81 2.53
C ALA A 95 -1.10 4.06 1.64
N VAL A 96 -2.13 4.70 2.18
CA VAL A 96 -3.36 5.02 1.42
C VAL A 96 -3.06 6.01 0.29
N ARG A 97 -2.21 7.02 0.51
CA ARG A 97 -1.81 7.95 -0.56
C ARG A 97 -1.06 7.26 -1.70
N MET A 98 -0.21 6.28 -1.38
CA MET A 98 0.46 5.46 -2.38
C MET A 98 -0.53 4.61 -3.15
N ALA A 99 -1.41 3.87 -2.46
CA ALA A 99 -2.44 3.06 -3.10
C ALA A 99 -3.33 3.88 -4.06
N ILE A 100 -3.79 5.06 -3.62
CA ILE A 100 -4.56 5.98 -4.47
C ILE A 100 -3.76 6.38 -5.73
N SER A 101 -2.48 6.71 -5.56
CA SER A 101 -1.62 7.19 -6.64
C SER A 101 -1.35 6.10 -7.67
N ASP A 102 -1.09 4.88 -7.22
CA ASP A 102 -0.82 3.73 -8.07
C ASP A 102 -2.05 3.29 -8.86
N LEU A 103 -3.20 3.18 -8.20
CA LEU A 103 -4.46 2.86 -8.86
C LEU A 103 -4.84 3.91 -9.91
N ARG A 104 -4.60 5.20 -9.61
CA ARG A 104 -4.83 6.27 -10.59
C ARG A 104 -3.91 6.09 -11.80
N ARG A 105 -2.64 5.76 -11.59
CA ARG A 105 -1.67 5.54 -12.67
C ARG A 105 -2.02 4.31 -13.52
N ALA A 106 -2.41 3.20 -12.90
CA ALA A 106 -2.86 2.00 -13.60
C ALA A 106 -4.06 2.32 -14.52
N ARG A 107 -5.07 3.01 -13.98
CA ARG A 107 -6.22 3.47 -14.75
C ARG A 107 -5.82 4.32 -15.97
N TYR A 108 -4.95 5.32 -15.80
CA TYR A 108 -4.50 6.13 -16.94
C TYR A 108 -3.77 5.30 -18.01
N LYS A 109 -3.03 4.26 -17.61
CA LYS A 109 -2.36 3.35 -18.54
C LYS A 109 -3.37 2.51 -19.32
N ASP A 110 -4.39 1.98 -18.66
CA ASP A 110 -5.43 1.17 -19.31
C ASP A 110 -6.23 2.01 -20.31
N PHE A 111 -6.67 3.22 -19.93
CA PHE A 111 -7.34 4.15 -20.87
C PHE A 111 -6.44 4.55 -22.04
N SER A 112 -5.15 4.79 -21.80
CA SER A 112 -4.22 5.14 -22.88
C SER A 112 -3.97 3.99 -23.86
N LEU A 113 -4.03 2.73 -23.41
CA LEU A 113 -3.89 1.58 -24.30
C LEU A 113 -5.14 1.37 -25.16
N ASP A 114 -6.33 1.48 -24.56
CA ASP A 114 -7.59 1.35 -25.30
C ASP A 114 -7.73 2.44 -26.38
N ASP A 115 -7.35 3.70 -26.07
CA ASP A 115 -7.40 4.83 -27.00
C ASP A 115 -6.42 4.65 -28.19
N LEU A 116 -5.25 4.06 -27.96
CA LEU A 116 -4.28 3.76 -29.03
C LEU A 116 -4.72 2.59 -29.92
N THR A 117 -5.58 1.69 -29.43
CA THR A 117 -6.12 0.59 -30.24
C THR A 117 -7.37 0.96 -31.03
N ALA A 118 -8.05 2.05 -30.68
CA ALA A 118 -9.25 2.51 -31.36
C ALA A 118 -8.98 3.20 -32.72
N ASP A 119 -7.75 3.69 -32.94
CA ASP A 119 -7.38 4.47 -34.14
C ASP A 119 -6.51 3.69 -35.16
N GLY A 120 -6.49 2.36 -35.05
CA GLY A 120 -5.68 1.46 -35.88
C GLY A 120 -6.39 0.88 -37.11
N ASP A 121 -7.15 1.68 -37.87
CA ASP A 121 -7.56 1.29 -39.24
C ASP A 121 -6.37 1.49 -40.19
N LEU A 122 -5.43 0.55 -40.16
CA LEU A 122 -4.47 0.35 -41.24
C LEU A 122 -5.06 -0.64 -42.23
N SER A 123 -5.99 -0.16 -43.05
CA SER A 123 -6.38 -0.82 -44.29
C SER A 123 -5.15 -0.97 -45.20
N PRO A 124 -4.71 -2.19 -45.56
CA PRO A 124 -3.65 -2.35 -46.55
C PRO A 124 -4.25 -1.94 -47.90
N THR A 125 -3.80 -0.81 -48.44
CA THR A 125 -4.16 -0.43 -49.80
C THR A 125 -3.44 -1.37 -50.75
N THR A 126 -4.26 -2.13 -51.50
CA THR A 126 -3.91 -3.01 -52.62
C THR A 126 -3.01 -2.34 -53.65
#